data_AF-A0A3R7E6K1-F1
#
_entry.id   AF-A0A3R7E6K1-F1
#
_cell.length_a   1.000
_cell.length_b   1.000
_cell.length_c   1.000
_cell.angle_alpha   90.00
_cell.angle_beta   90.00
_cell.angle_gamma   90.00
#
_symmetry.space_group_name_H-M   'P 1'
#
loop_
_entity.id
_entity.type
_entity.pdbx_description
1 polymer ?
#
loop_
_entity_poly.entity_id
_entity_poly.type
_entity_poly.pdbx_seq_one_letter_code
_entity_poly.pdbx_strand_id
1 'polypeptide(L)'
;MLLDGKIHLNDIGFRDRLSYASLCSSLVSLSTGFGAAHSLGIGVGGLSDSPHMQVCAAFIPLVITRYQTILADNQGDDHFDKLVRTYSLHIEANGGRLNIPDAHQLGFDDSLVQTIVDRATDRLEDCGNGASQDVTSVFEKTDLDTIMQGAVVAPPSAPPTIPPATPSVPV
;
A
#
# COMPACT_ATOMS: atom_id res chain seq x y z
N MET A 1 12.53 17.91 -7.76
CA MET A 1 11.74 17.73 -9.01
C MET A 1 12.32 16.54 -9.78
N LEU A 2 11.52 15.81 -10.57
CA LEU A 2 11.97 14.62 -11.31
C LEU A 2 13.01 14.99 -12.37
N LEU A 3 14.11 14.24 -12.45
CA LEU A 3 15.11 14.32 -13.52
C LEU A 3 15.03 13.00 -14.30
N ASP A 4 14.84 13.04 -15.62
CA ASP A 4 14.78 11.85 -16.49
C ASP A 4 13.82 10.75 -16.02
N GLY A 5 12.65 11.14 -15.50
CA GLY A 5 11.63 10.21 -15.01
C GLY A 5 11.96 9.52 -13.68
N LYS A 6 13.14 9.81 -13.08
CA LYS A 6 13.57 9.28 -11.78
C LYS A 6 13.56 10.37 -10.72
N ILE A 7 13.36 9.96 -9.47
CA ILE A 7 13.37 10.86 -8.30
C ILE A 7 14.83 11.25 -8.02
N HIS A 8 15.13 12.55 -8.03
CA HIS A 8 16.46 13.05 -7.71
C HIS A 8 16.66 13.12 -6.19
N LEU A 9 17.13 12.02 -5.59
CA LEU A 9 17.25 11.86 -4.14
C LEU A 9 18.25 12.82 -3.47
N ASN A 10 19.20 13.39 -4.23
CA ASN A 10 20.19 14.34 -3.72
C ASN A 10 19.71 15.80 -3.71
N ASP A 11 18.51 16.08 -4.21
CA ASP A 11 17.89 17.40 -4.13
C ASP A 11 17.54 17.74 -2.67
N ILE A 12 18.17 18.78 -2.11
CA ILE A 12 17.94 19.22 -0.73
C ILE A 12 16.48 19.59 -0.52
N GLY A 13 15.85 20.27 -1.50
CA GLY A 13 14.45 20.66 -1.40
C GLY A 13 13.50 19.46 -1.43
N PHE A 14 13.88 18.39 -2.15
CA PHE A 14 13.13 17.13 -2.12
C PHE A 14 13.26 16.42 -0.78
N ARG A 15 14.48 16.32 -0.24
CA ARG A 15 14.73 15.68 1.06
C ARG A 15 14.04 16.39 2.22
N ASP A 16 14.00 17.72 2.19
CA ASP A 16 13.29 18.53 3.18
C ASP A 16 11.77 18.33 3.14
N ARG A 17 11.18 18.27 1.93
CA ARG A 17 9.76 17.94 1.79
C ARG A 17 9.45 16.52 2.24
N LEU A 18 10.35 15.57 1.95
CA LEU A 18 10.18 14.18 2.35
C LEU A 18 10.26 14.02 3.88
N SER A 19 11.20 14.70 4.55
CA SER A 19 11.28 14.69 6.02
C SER A 19 10.07 15.33 6.65
N TYR A 20 9.58 16.45 6.12
CA TYR A 20 8.36 17.10 6.57
C TYR A 20 7.12 16.20 6.38
N ALA A 21 6.98 15.58 5.20
CA ALA A 21 5.90 14.64 4.93
C ALA A 21 5.95 13.42 5.86
N SER A 22 7.14 12.89 6.15
CA SER A 22 7.32 11.80 7.12
C SER A 22 6.88 12.21 8.52
N LEU A 23 7.24 13.42 8.97
CA LEU A 23 6.81 13.94 10.27
C LEU A 23 5.28 14.08 10.35
N CYS A 24 4.67 14.71 9.34
CA CYS A 24 3.22 14.84 9.26
C CYS A 24 2.53 13.47 9.26
N SER A 25 3.06 12.51 8.50
CA SER A 25 2.54 11.14 8.49
C SER A 25 2.62 10.51 9.88
N SER A 26 3.73 10.68 10.62
CA SER A 26 3.86 10.17 11.98
C SER A 26 2.85 10.82 12.95
N LEU A 27 2.62 12.13 12.85
CA LEU A 27 1.63 12.82 13.67
C LEU A 27 0.21 12.31 13.43
N VAL A 28 -0.14 12.05 12.17
CA VAL A 28 -1.43 11.43 11.81
C VAL A 28 -1.50 10.00 12.36
N SER A 29 -0.46 9.19 12.17
CA SER A 29 -0.46 7.82 12.68
C SER A 29 -0.53 7.72 14.21
N LEU A 30 -0.08 8.74 14.95
CA LEU A 30 -0.25 8.79 16.40
C LEU A 30 -1.72 8.98 16.82
N SER A 31 -2.53 9.66 16.01
CA SER A 31 -3.95 9.89 16.32
C SER A 31 -4.89 8.86 15.71
N THR A 32 -4.54 8.29 14.55
CA THR A 32 -5.38 7.33 13.82
C THR A 32 -4.91 5.88 13.92
N GLY A 33 -3.75 5.62 14.52
CA GLY A 33 -3.09 4.33 14.46
C GLY A 33 -2.57 4.01 13.05
N PHE A 34 -2.32 2.72 12.80
CA PHE A 34 -1.85 2.21 11.51
C PHE A 34 -2.89 1.30 10.86
N GLY A 35 -2.97 1.36 9.52
CA GLY A 35 -3.94 0.59 8.73
C GLY A 35 -3.41 -0.78 8.23
N ALA A 36 -4.23 -1.44 7.40
CA ALA A 36 -4.03 -2.81 6.94
C ALA A 36 -2.63 -3.12 6.36
N ALA A 37 -2.05 -2.23 5.53
CA ALA A 37 -0.72 -2.47 4.94
C ALA A 37 0.38 -2.59 6.01
N HIS A 38 0.29 -1.79 7.09
CA HIS A 38 1.23 -1.86 8.20
C HIS A 38 0.98 -3.13 9.02
N SER A 39 -0.29 -3.45 9.32
CA SER A 39 -0.65 -4.66 10.08
C SER A 39 -0.18 -5.93 9.38
N LEU A 40 -0.32 -6.02 8.06
CA LEU A 40 0.23 -7.11 7.25
C LEU A 40 1.76 -7.15 7.30
N GLY A 41 2.43 -5.99 7.24
CA GLY A 41 3.88 -5.92 7.42
C GLY A 41 4.37 -6.36 8.81
N ILE A 42 3.57 -6.17 9.86
CA ILE A 42 3.83 -6.74 11.20
C ILE A 42 3.56 -8.25 11.21
N GLY A 43 2.49 -8.72 10.58
CA GLY A 43 2.17 -10.16 10.47
C GLY A 43 3.28 -10.95 9.80
N VAL A 44 3.94 -10.35 8.80
CA VAL A 44 5.13 -10.86 8.11
C VAL A 44 6.41 -10.73 8.94
N GLY A 45 6.42 -9.87 9.95
CA GLY A 45 7.59 -9.61 10.80
C GLY A 45 8.16 -10.89 11.40
N GLY A 46 9.47 -11.11 11.20
CA GLY A 46 10.19 -12.31 11.65
C GLY A 46 10.00 -13.55 10.78
N LEU A 47 9.22 -13.47 9.69
CA LEU A 47 9.05 -14.54 8.70
C LEU A 47 9.76 -14.25 7.36
N SER A 48 10.21 -13.00 7.14
CA SER A 48 10.95 -12.56 5.95
C SER A 48 12.18 -11.74 6.35
N ASP A 49 13.26 -11.88 5.58
CA ASP A 49 14.48 -11.07 5.70
C ASP A 49 14.33 -9.68 5.04
N SER A 50 13.18 -9.40 4.41
CA SER A 50 12.92 -8.11 3.78
C SER A 50 12.75 -7.00 4.81
N PRO A 51 13.28 -5.78 4.55
CA PRO A 51 13.07 -4.64 5.43
C PRO A 51 11.58 -4.36 5.66
N HIS A 52 11.17 -4.13 6.92
CA HIS A 52 9.76 -3.92 7.28
C HIS A 52 9.04 -2.88 6.41
N MET A 53 9.68 -1.74 6.17
CA MET A 53 9.12 -0.68 5.31
C MET A 53 8.93 -1.12 3.86
N GLN A 54 9.78 -2.01 3.37
CA GLN A 54 9.67 -2.57 2.01
C GLN A 54 8.48 -3.52 1.93
N VAL A 55 8.28 -4.36 2.96
CA VAL A 55 7.13 -5.25 3.07
C VAL A 55 5.82 -4.46 3.13
N CYS A 56 5.74 -3.46 4.02
CA CYS A 56 4.58 -2.59 4.14
C CYS A 56 4.25 -1.89 2.82
N ALA A 57 5.28 -1.37 2.12
CA ALA A 57 5.09 -0.71 0.84
C ALA A 57 4.55 -1.67 -0.24
N ALA A 58 5.04 -2.91 -0.27
CA ALA A 58 4.59 -3.92 -1.24
C ALA A 58 3.10 -4.27 -1.12
N PHE A 59 2.52 -4.19 0.08
CA PHE A 59 1.10 -4.43 0.30
C PHE A 59 0.19 -3.25 -0.06
N ILE A 60 0.73 -2.03 -0.21
CA ILE A 60 -0.07 -0.83 -0.49
C ILE A 60 -0.99 -1.01 -1.72
N PRO A 61 -0.50 -1.48 -2.88
CA PRO A 61 -1.36 -1.66 -4.07
C PRO A 61 -2.52 -2.64 -3.84
N LEU A 62 -2.29 -3.75 -3.14
CA LEU A 62 -3.32 -4.75 -2.87
C LEU A 62 -4.36 -4.25 -1.87
N VAL A 63 -3.92 -3.57 -0.80
CA VAL A 63 -4.82 -2.92 0.18
C VAL A 63 -5.70 -1.89 -0.50
N ILE A 64 -5.13 -1.06 -1.37
CA ILE A 64 -5.86 -0.07 -2.16
C ILE A 64 -6.89 -0.74 -3.06
N THR A 65 -6.51 -1.80 -3.77
CA THR A 65 -7.41 -2.53 -4.66
C THR A 65 -8.59 -3.11 -3.87
N ARG A 66 -8.31 -3.72 -2.71
CA ARG A 66 -9.37 -4.25 -1.84
C ARG A 66 -10.29 -3.14 -1.34
N TYR A 67 -9.73 -1.99 -0.97
CA TYR A 67 -10.50 -0.84 -0.56
C TYR A 67 -11.44 -0.36 -1.66
N GLN A 68 -10.97 -0.28 -2.91
CA GLN A 68 -11.81 0.08 -4.07
C GLN A 68 -12.96 -0.92 -4.27
N THR A 69 -12.73 -2.22 -4.08
CA THR A 69 -13.79 -3.23 -4.11
C THR A 69 -14.83 -2.97 -3.03
N ILE A 70 -14.42 -2.74 -1.78
CA ILE A 70 -15.35 -2.44 -0.67
C ILE A 70 -16.17 -1.18 -0.97
N LEU A 71 -15.54 -0.12 -1.50
CA LEU A 71 -16.23 1.10 -1.88
C LEU A 71 -17.27 0.86 -2.99
N ALA A 72 -16.94 0.03 -3.99
CA ALA A 72 -17.86 -0.32 -5.07
C ALA A 72 -19.03 -1.17 -4.55
N ASP A 73 -18.77 -2.12 -3.66
CA ASP A 73 -19.78 -2.99 -3.07
C ASP A 73 -20.75 -2.21 -2.15
N ASN A 74 -20.30 -1.09 -1.57
CA ASN A 74 -21.09 -0.22 -0.71
C ASN A 74 -21.50 1.11 -1.37
N GLN A 75 -21.56 1.14 -2.71
CA GLN A 75 -21.94 2.34 -3.45
C GLN A 75 -23.36 2.82 -3.06
N GLY A 76 -23.49 4.11 -2.72
CA GLY A 76 -24.77 4.71 -2.30
C GLY A 76 -24.95 4.77 -0.78
N ASP A 77 -23.94 4.36 0.00
CA ASP A 77 -23.85 4.66 1.41
C ASP A 77 -23.12 6.00 1.66
N ASP A 78 -23.75 6.89 2.43
CA ASP A 78 -23.26 8.25 2.70
C ASP A 78 -21.86 8.29 3.37
N HIS A 79 -21.50 7.26 4.13
CA HIS A 79 -20.18 7.16 4.77
C HIS A 79 -19.10 6.82 3.74
N PHE A 80 -19.36 5.83 2.87
CA PHE A 80 -18.42 5.42 1.84
C PHE A 80 -18.28 6.44 0.69
N ASP A 81 -19.35 7.13 0.32
CA ASP A 81 -19.31 8.17 -0.71
C ASP A 81 -18.45 9.39 -0.30
N LYS A 82 -18.46 9.76 0.99
CA LYS A 82 -17.56 10.78 1.56
C LYS A 82 -16.10 10.35 1.51
N LEU A 83 -15.86 9.05 1.72
CA LEU A 83 -14.54 8.44 1.76
C LEU A 83 -13.91 8.38 0.37
N VAL A 84 -14.67 7.93 -0.63
CA VAL A 84 -14.28 7.95 -2.06
C VAL A 84 -13.83 9.33 -2.49
N ARG A 85 -14.64 10.37 -2.21
CA ARG A 85 -14.34 11.75 -2.60
C ARG A 85 -13.00 12.26 -2.04
N THR A 86 -12.60 11.77 -0.88
CA THR A 86 -11.33 12.13 -0.23
C THR A 86 -10.15 11.32 -0.79
N TYR A 87 -10.37 10.06 -1.16
CA TYR A 87 -9.33 9.10 -1.58
C TYR A 87 -8.96 9.16 -3.09
N SER A 88 -9.91 9.48 -3.98
CA SER A 88 -9.69 9.46 -5.45
C SER A 88 -8.59 10.41 -5.96
N LEU A 89 -8.13 11.36 -5.13
CA LEU A 89 -7.14 12.36 -5.53
C LEU A 89 -5.67 11.92 -5.43
N HIS A 90 -5.33 10.82 -4.74
CA HIS A 90 -3.92 10.59 -4.33
C HIS A 90 -3.25 9.28 -4.79
N ILE A 91 -4.01 8.24 -5.13
CA ILE A 91 -3.47 6.88 -5.29
C ILE A 91 -2.97 6.56 -6.71
N GLU A 92 -3.62 7.06 -7.76
CA GLU A 92 -3.29 6.72 -9.15
C GLU A 92 -1.92 7.24 -9.61
N ALA A 93 -1.26 8.13 -8.87
CA ALA A 93 -0.12 8.88 -9.37
C ALA A 93 1.28 8.25 -9.16
N ASN A 94 1.47 7.31 -8.22
CA ASN A 94 2.82 7.07 -7.66
C ASN A 94 3.33 5.62 -7.59
N GLY A 95 2.50 4.58 -7.73
CA GLY A 95 2.91 3.18 -7.55
C GLY A 95 4.03 2.73 -8.52
N GLY A 96 3.87 3.02 -9.82
CA GLY A 96 4.86 2.65 -10.84
C GLY A 96 6.15 3.48 -10.82
N ARG A 97 6.21 4.59 -10.07
CA ARG A 97 7.34 5.54 -10.08
C ARG A 97 8.31 5.34 -8.92
N LEU A 98 7.86 4.65 -7.86
CA LEU A 98 8.62 4.47 -6.63
C LEU A 98 9.42 3.16 -6.59
N ASN A 99 9.39 2.35 -7.66
CA ASN A 99 10.03 1.02 -7.72
C ASN A 99 9.69 0.18 -6.47
N ILE A 100 8.43 0.25 -6.04
CA ILE A 100 7.94 -0.52 -4.90
C ILE A 100 7.85 -1.98 -5.35
N PRO A 101 8.45 -2.92 -4.61
CA PRO A 101 8.36 -4.33 -4.95
C PRO A 101 6.90 -4.79 -4.89
N ASP A 102 6.56 -5.71 -5.78
CA ASP A 102 5.27 -6.38 -5.73
C ASP A 102 5.23 -7.31 -4.51
N ALA A 103 4.09 -7.40 -3.81
CA ALA A 103 3.96 -8.30 -2.66
C ALA A 103 4.24 -9.77 -3.04
N HIS A 104 3.97 -10.18 -4.28
CA HIS A 104 4.34 -11.50 -4.79
C HIS A 104 5.85 -11.73 -4.84
N GLN A 105 6.64 -10.67 -5.07
CA GLN A 105 8.10 -10.77 -5.09
C GLN A 105 8.70 -11.03 -3.70
N LEU A 106 7.90 -10.96 -2.64
CA LEU A 106 8.33 -11.28 -1.28
C LEU A 106 8.40 -12.80 -1.03
N GLY A 107 7.82 -13.62 -1.92
CA GLY A 107 8.02 -15.08 -1.92
C GLY A 107 7.44 -15.80 -0.70
N PHE A 108 6.21 -15.44 -0.30
CA PHE A 108 5.54 -16.07 0.84
C PHE A 108 5.17 -17.52 0.54
N ASP A 109 5.32 -18.39 1.54
CA ASP A 109 4.85 -19.78 1.49
C ASP A 109 3.36 -19.83 1.87
N ASP A 110 2.55 -20.55 1.08
CA ASP A 110 1.11 -20.75 1.29
C ASP A 110 0.77 -21.21 2.72
N SER A 111 1.65 -21.99 3.35
CA SER A 111 1.45 -22.50 4.72
C SER A 111 1.51 -21.40 5.79
N LEU A 112 2.15 -20.27 5.50
CA LEU A 112 2.29 -19.14 6.43
C LEU A 112 1.17 -18.12 6.32
N VAL A 113 0.37 -18.17 5.26
CA VAL A 113 -0.68 -17.18 4.95
C VAL A 113 -1.63 -16.98 6.12
N GLN A 114 -2.22 -18.06 6.66
CA GLN A 114 -3.16 -17.94 7.76
C GLN A 114 -2.52 -17.37 9.03
N THR A 115 -1.27 -17.73 9.31
CA THR A 115 -0.53 -17.17 10.46
C THR A 115 -0.29 -15.67 10.29
N ILE A 116 0.02 -15.22 9.07
CA ILE A 116 0.20 -13.80 8.76
C ILE A 116 -1.12 -13.05 8.91
N VAL A 117 -2.21 -13.60 8.39
CA VAL A 117 -3.56 -13.02 8.48
C VAL A 117 -4.02 -12.90 9.92
N ASP A 118 -3.83 -13.93 10.75
CA ASP A 118 -4.18 -13.91 12.16
C ASP A 118 -3.43 -12.79 12.90
N ARG A 119 -2.10 -12.76 12.77
CA ARG A 119 -1.26 -11.72 13.40
C ARG A 119 -1.61 -10.32 12.91
N ALA A 120 -1.91 -10.17 11.62
CA ALA A 120 -2.29 -8.89 11.05
C ALA A 120 -3.67 -8.43 11.54
N THR A 121 -4.60 -9.36 11.74
CA THR A 121 -5.94 -9.08 12.29
C THR A 121 -5.82 -8.57 13.72
N ASP A 122 -5.13 -9.31 14.58
CA ASP A 122 -4.89 -8.92 15.98
C ASP A 122 -4.29 -7.51 16.05
N ARG A 123 -3.31 -7.24 15.18
CA ARG A 123 -2.64 -5.93 15.16
C ARG A 123 -3.53 -4.81 14.65
N LEU A 124 -4.37 -5.08 13.65
CA LEU A 124 -5.30 -4.10 13.09
C LEU A 124 -6.36 -3.70 14.15
N GLU A 125 -6.85 -4.66 14.92
CA GLU A 125 -7.77 -4.42 16.03
C GLU A 125 -7.12 -3.61 17.16
N ASP A 126 -5.89 -3.95 17.55
CA ASP A 126 -5.12 -3.18 18.54
C ASP A 126 -4.91 -1.71 18.12
N CYS A 127 -4.70 -1.45 16.83
CA CYS A 127 -4.56 -0.11 16.29
C CYS A 127 -5.88 0.69 16.36
N GLY A 128 -7.02 0.05 16.11
CA GLY A 128 -8.34 0.68 16.21
C GLY A 128 -8.74 1.02 17.65
N ASN A 129 -8.29 0.22 18.62
CA ASN A 129 -8.60 0.43 20.04
C ASN A 129 -7.71 1.50 20.73
N GLY A 130 -6.55 1.83 20.14
CA GLY A 130 -5.61 2.83 20.67
C GLY A 130 -5.78 4.25 20.13
N ALA A 131 -6.36 4.39 18.93
CA ALA A 131 -6.84 5.66 18.39
C ALA A 131 -8.17 6.02 19.09
N SER A 132 -8.57 7.30 19.08
CA SER A 132 -9.89 7.71 19.56
C SER A 132 -10.97 6.77 18.99
N GLN A 133 -11.92 6.31 19.82
CA GLN A 133 -12.92 5.25 19.54
C GLN A 133 -13.73 5.41 18.22
N ASP A 134 -13.58 6.52 17.52
CA ASP A 134 -14.22 6.83 16.24
C ASP A 134 -13.43 6.38 15.01
N VAL A 135 -12.21 5.84 15.14
CA VAL A 135 -11.41 5.35 14.00
C VAL A 135 -11.48 3.82 13.93
N THR A 136 -12.56 3.29 13.36
CA THR A 136 -12.69 1.86 13.08
C THR A 136 -12.09 1.50 11.72
N SER A 137 -11.40 0.36 11.68
CA SER A 137 -10.96 -0.22 10.40
C SER A 137 -12.18 -0.63 9.57
N VAL A 138 -12.18 -0.28 8.29
CA VAL A 138 -13.15 -0.78 7.31
C VAL A 138 -12.88 -2.24 6.94
N PHE A 139 -11.65 -2.71 7.14
CA PHE A 139 -11.23 -4.07 6.79
C PHE A 139 -11.50 -5.05 7.92
N GLU A 140 -12.07 -6.20 7.55
CA GLU A 140 -12.24 -7.39 8.37
C GLU A 140 -11.15 -8.44 8.07
N LYS A 141 -11.10 -9.50 8.88
CA LYS A 141 -10.16 -10.62 8.68
C LYS A 141 -10.23 -11.24 7.28
N THR A 142 -11.43 -11.36 6.72
CA THR A 142 -11.68 -11.89 5.37
C THR A 142 -11.06 -11.01 4.28
N ASP A 143 -10.99 -9.69 4.51
CA ASP A 143 -10.31 -8.77 3.61
C ASP A 143 -8.80 -8.94 3.67
N LEU A 144 -8.24 -9.10 4.87
CA LEU A 144 -6.80 -9.36 5.05
C LEU A 144 -6.39 -10.69 4.42
N ASP A 145 -7.23 -11.72 4.54
CA ASP A 145 -7.04 -12.99 3.83
C ASP A 145 -7.04 -12.78 2.32
N THR A 146 -8.04 -12.08 1.78
CA THR A 146 -8.13 -11.77 0.34
C THR A 146 -6.89 -11.01 -0.15
N ILE A 147 -6.40 -10.03 0.63
CA ILE A 147 -5.18 -9.28 0.31
C ILE A 147 -3.96 -10.21 0.31
N MET A 148 -3.82 -11.10 1.30
CA MET A 148 -2.70 -12.05 1.33
C MET A 148 -2.75 -13.07 0.21
N GLN A 149 -3.92 -13.58 -0.15
CA GLN A 149 -4.08 -14.45 -1.31
C GLN A 149 -3.64 -13.73 -2.59
N GLY A 150 -3.98 -12.45 -2.74
CA GLY A 150 -3.49 -11.61 -3.83
C GLY A 150 -1.98 -11.38 -3.83
N ALA A 151 -1.32 -11.47 -2.67
CA ALA A 151 0.14 -11.40 -2.56
C ALA A 151 0.82 -12.74 -2.88
N VAL A 152 0.13 -13.88 -2.74
CA VAL A 152 0.67 -15.20 -3.08
C VAL A 152 0.48 -15.53 -4.57
N VAL A 153 -0.57 -14.98 -5.19
CA VAL A 153 -0.85 -15.17 -6.61
C VAL A 153 -0.05 -14.17 -7.45
N ALA A 154 0.75 -14.65 -8.41
CA ALA A 154 1.46 -13.78 -9.33
C ALA A 154 0.47 -12.87 -10.09
N PRO A 155 0.72 -11.55 -10.21
CA PRO A 155 -0.12 -10.71 -11.05
C PRO A 155 -0.11 -11.26 -12.49
N PRO A 156 -1.22 -11.18 -13.24
CA PRO A 156 -1.25 -11.56 -14.63
C PRO A 156 -0.14 -10.80 -15.36
N SER A 157 0.74 -11.55 -16.02
CA SER A 157 1.91 -11.02 -16.72
C SER A 157 1.46 -10.10 -17.86
N ALA A 158 1.35 -8.80 -17.60
CA ALA A 158 1.39 -7.80 -18.66
C ALA A 158 2.87 -7.55 -18.97
N PRO A 159 3.41 -8.01 -20.12
CA PRO A 159 4.74 -7.58 -20.54
C PRO A 159 4.70 -6.06 -20.75
N PRO A 160 5.74 -5.31 -20.36
CA PRO A 160 5.85 -3.91 -20.74
C PRO A 160 5.94 -3.85 -22.27
N THR A 161 4.87 -3.38 -22.90
CA THR A 161 4.89 -2.97 -24.30
C THR A 161 5.71 -1.70 -24.37
N ILE A 162 7.02 -1.84 -24.59
CA ILE A 162 7.86 -0.75 -25.05
C ILE A 162 7.37 -0.44 -26.48
N PRO A 163 6.75 0.73 -26.74
CA PRO A 163 6.48 1.12 -28.11
C PRO A 163 7.82 1.22 -28.86
N PRO A 164 7.92 0.69 -30.10
CA PRO A 164 9.17 0.77 -30.86
C PRO A 164 9.59 2.23 -31.01
N ALA A 165 10.86 2.52 -30.73
CA ALA A 165 11.45 3.83 -30.92
C ALA A 165 11.22 4.27 -32.38
N THR A 166 10.55 5.41 -32.55
CA THR A 166 10.44 6.07 -33.86
C THR A 166 11.84 6.37 -34.38
N PRO A 167 12.20 5.95 -35.61
CA PRO A 167 13.50 6.26 -36.17
C PRO A 167 13.65 7.77 -36.34
N SER A 168 14.75 8.31 -35.81
CA SER A 168 15.15 9.70 -35.96
C SER A 168 15.34 10.01 -37.45
N VAL A 169 14.57 10.97 -37.98
CA VAL A 169 14.85 11.56 -39.29
C VAL A 169 16.08 12.47 -39.14
N PRO A 170 17.14 12.30 -39.93
CA PRO A 170 18.28 13.20 -39.91
C PRO A 170 17.87 14.55 -40.51
N VAL A 171 18.17 15.64 -39.80
CA VAL A 171 18.24 17.01 -40.34
C VAL A 171 19.71 17.39 -40.40
#